data_AF-A0AAU2NPV2-F1
#
_entry.id   AF-A0AAU2NPV2-F1
#
_cell.length_a   1.000
_cell.length_b   1.000
_cell.length_c   1.000
_cell.angle_alpha   90.00
_cell.angle_beta   90.00
_cell.angle_gamma   90.00
#
_symmetry.space_group_name_H-M   'P 1'
#
loop_
_entity.id
_entity.type
_entity.pdbx_description
1 polymer ?
#
loop_
_entity_poly.entity_id
_entity_poly.type
_entity_poly.pdbx_seq_one_letter_code
_entity_poly.pdbx_strand_id
1 'polypeptide(L)'
;MNDLAATNGPDSTSGTAGTDSPGDSLATGTPAPAELPGGRAQPKTDKSEATRALILETAMRLFQERGYEKTTMRAIATEAGVSVGNAYYYFSAKEFLIQGFYDRMTYDHAADARNRMAHTRDFAERLEIALTSWLDTAAPYHEFAAQFFRTAADPTSSLSPFSNESHPARATAVELFRDVLQGSELAPKLDAELVELLPDVLWLHLMVVVLYWVFDRTEDTERTREFVRRSTPMAARVINLSRYRVFRPIVRDAKGLIQDFILPTIGKTAVK
;
A
#
# COMPACT_ATOMS: atom_id res chain seq x y z
N MET A 1 66.02 46.91 -6.98
CA MET A 1 66.71 48.20 -7.12
C MET A 1 65.74 49.19 -7.72
N ASN A 2 65.35 50.16 -6.90
CA ASN A 2 65.05 51.57 -7.17
C ASN A 2 64.09 52.06 -8.28
N ASP A 3 63.23 52.97 -7.79
CA ASP A 3 62.89 54.30 -8.33
C ASP A 3 61.89 54.39 -9.47
N LEU A 4 61.03 55.42 -9.60
CA LEU A 4 60.40 56.45 -8.75
C LEU A 4 59.68 57.37 -9.77
N ALA A 5 58.67 58.12 -9.33
CA ALA A 5 58.00 59.26 -9.98
C ALA A 5 57.04 58.94 -11.16
N ALA A 6 55.71 59.14 -11.08
CA ALA A 6 54.89 60.30 -10.67
C ALA A 6 54.92 61.49 -11.65
N THR A 7 53.79 61.78 -12.30
CA THR A 7 53.27 63.15 -12.54
C THR A 7 51.74 63.12 -12.77
N ASN A 8 51.11 64.22 -12.36
CA ASN A 8 49.69 64.42 -12.01
C ASN A 8 48.82 65.01 -13.15
N GLY A 9 47.53 64.63 -13.16
CA GLY A 9 46.29 65.45 -13.22
C GLY A 9 46.05 66.49 -14.35
N PRO A 10 44.86 67.15 -14.42
CA PRO A 10 43.69 67.07 -13.51
C PRO A 10 42.29 67.02 -14.18
N ASP A 11 41.26 66.88 -13.32
CA ASP A 11 39.90 67.46 -13.35
C ASP A 11 39.01 67.34 -14.61
N SER A 12 37.70 67.10 -14.58
CA SER A 12 36.65 67.07 -13.55
C SER A 12 35.41 66.48 -14.26
N THR A 13 34.56 65.66 -13.65
CA THR A 13 33.36 66.15 -12.96
C THR A 13 32.67 65.00 -12.23
N SER A 14 32.22 65.39 -11.04
CA SER A 14 31.49 64.70 -9.98
C SER A 14 30.18 64.01 -10.37
N GLY A 15 29.92 62.86 -9.73
CA GLY A 15 28.62 62.20 -9.68
C GLY A 15 28.62 60.96 -8.78
N THR A 16 28.68 61.18 -7.48
CA THR A 16 28.45 60.29 -6.30
C THR A 16 27.62 59.02 -6.55
N ALA A 17 28.14 57.81 -6.29
CA ALA A 17 28.29 57.10 -5.00
C ALA A 17 27.07 56.22 -4.63
N GLY A 18 27.31 54.91 -4.49
CA GLY A 18 26.37 53.91 -3.98
C GLY A 18 26.71 52.50 -4.45
N THR A 19 27.55 51.81 -3.68
CA THR A 19 28.14 50.48 -3.92
C THR A 19 27.25 49.32 -3.50
N ASP A 20 27.59 48.15 -4.08
CA ASP A 20 27.42 46.77 -3.59
C ASP A 20 26.07 46.04 -3.72
N SER A 21 26.04 45.18 -4.76
CA SER A 21 25.57 43.77 -4.85
C SER A 21 24.74 43.18 -3.70
N PRO A 22 23.78 42.24 -3.96
CA PRO A 22 23.93 41.14 -4.93
C PRO A 22 22.63 40.73 -5.68
N GLY A 23 22.76 39.89 -6.72
CA GLY A 23 21.57 39.25 -7.31
C GLY A 23 21.78 38.58 -8.65
N ASP A 24 22.79 37.70 -8.75
CA ASP A 24 22.91 36.76 -9.86
C ASP A 24 21.74 35.75 -9.75
N SER A 25 20.70 35.92 -10.56
CA SER A 25 19.52 35.03 -10.57
C SER A 25 19.86 33.76 -11.34
N LEU A 26 20.71 32.94 -10.71
CA LEU A 26 20.91 31.55 -11.06
C LEU A 26 19.59 30.80 -10.85
N ALA A 27 19.15 30.18 -11.94
CA ALA A 27 18.10 29.18 -11.98
C ALA A 27 18.22 28.20 -10.80
N THR A 28 17.24 28.24 -9.91
CA THR A 28 16.98 27.15 -8.95
C THR A 28 15.60 26.59 -9.24
N GLY A 29 15.48 25.98 -10.43
CA GLY A 29 14.52 24.89 -10.57
C GLY A 29 14.94 23.83 -9.56
N THR A 30 14.19 23.71 -8.47
CA THR A 30 14.29 22.57 -7.56
C THR A 30 14.26 21.31 -8.42
N PRO A 31 15.30 20.46 -8.41
CA PRO A 31 15.21 19.21 -9.13
C PRO A 31 14.05 18.43 -8.51
N ALA A 32 13.08 18.07 -9.34
CA ALA A 32 12.04 17.12 -8.98
C ALA A 32 12.69 15.91 -8.30
N PRO A 33 12.08 15.36 -7.23
CA PRO A 33 12.65 14.22 -6.54
C PRO A 33 12.90 13.11 -7.55
N ALA A 34 14.16 12.67 -7.64
CA ALA A 34 14.61 11.66 -8.57
C ALA A 34 13.69 10.43 -8.48
N GLU A 35 13.00 10.12 -9.58
CA GLU A 35 12.26 8.88 -9.74
C GLU A 35 13.21 7.71 -9.47
N LEU A 36 12.87 6.88 -8.48
CA LEU A 36 13.57 5.64 -8.20
C LEU A 36 13.58 4.78 -9.48
N PRO A 37 14.74 4.32 -9.98
CA PRO A 37 14.80 3.47 -11.16
C PRO A 37 14.23 2.10 -10.80
N GLY A 38 12.99 1.85 -11.23
CA GLY A 38 12.26 0.60 -10.96
C GLY A 38 10.74 0.70 -11.09
N GLY A 39 10.21 1.89 -11.35
CA GLY A 39 8.78 2.18 -11.36
C GLY A 39 7.96 1.38 -12.37
N ARG A 40 6.81 0.88 -11.91
CA ARG A 40 5.65 0.44 -12.71
C ARG A 40 5.45 1.49 -13.81
N ALA A 41 5.82 1.21 -15.06
CA ALA A 41 5.60 2.17 -16.13
C ALA A 41 4.09 2.47 -16.19
N GLN A 42 3.72 3.74 -15.99
CA GLN A 42 2.31 4.14 -16.08
C GLN A 42 1.87 3.97 -17.54
N PRO A 43 0.89 3.12 -17.82
CA PRO A 43 0.40 2.93 -19.17
C PRO A 43 -0.20 4.25 -19.69
N LYS A 44 0.21 4.64 -20.90
CA LYS A 44 -0.17 5.94 -21.51
C LYS A 44 -1.33 5.85 -22.50
N THR A 45 -1.82 4.64 -22.77
CA THR A 45 -2.87 4.35 -23.76
C THR A 45 -3.64 3.09 -23.35
N ASP A 46 -4.90 2.95 -23.78
CA ASP A 46 -5.75 1.77 -23.52
C ASP A 46 -5.08 0.46 -23.96
N LYS A 47 -4.35 0.48 -25.07
CA LYS A 47 -3.58 -0.68 -25.56
C LYS A 47 -2.44 -1.06 -24.62
N SER A 48 -1.82 -0.06 -23.98
CA SER A 48 -0.75 -0.26 -22.99
C SER A 48 -1.31 -0.86 -21.70
N GLU A 49 -2.48 -0.40 -21.25
CA GLU A 49 -3.19 -0.97 -20.10
C GLU A 49 -3.59 -2.43 -20.35
N ALA A 50 -4.17 -2.72 -21.51
CA ALA A 50 -4.55 -4.07 -21.90
C ALA A 50 -3.34 -5.03 -21.93
N THR A 51 -2.20 -4.56 -22.44
CA THR A 51 -0.97 -5.37 -22.47
C THR A 51 -0.44 -5.63 -21.05
N ARG A 52 -0.45 -4.61 -20.18
CA ARG A 52 -0.05 -4.75 -18.78
C ARG A 52 -0.95 -5.74 -18.04
N ALA A 53 -2.26 -5.67 -18.24
CA ALA A 53 -3.24 -6.59 -17.66
C ALA A 53 -3.01 -8.03 -18.15
N LEU A 54 -2.80 -8.22 -19.46
CA LEU A 54 -2.51 -9.54 -20.04
C LEU A 54 -1.27 -10.20 -19.43
N ILE A 55 -0.19 -9.43 -19.23
CA ILE A 55 1.04 -9.95 -18.60
C ILE A 55 0.77 -10.36 -17.15
N LEU A 56 0.04 -9.54 -16.40
CA LEU A 56 -0.30 -9.82 -15.00
C LEU A 56 -1.17 -11.08 -14.87
N GLU A 57 -2.21 -11.22 -15.69
CA GLU A 57 -3.10 -12.37 -15.72
C GLU A 57 -2.34 -13.66 -16.07
N THR A 58 -1.49 -13.58 -17.09
CA THR A 58 -0.64 -14.70 -17.49
C THR A 58 0.31 -15.10 -16.36
N ALA A 59 0.92 -14.13 -15.67
CA ALA A 59 1.80 -14.39 -14.54
C ALA A 59 1.06 -15.08 -13.40
N MET A 60 -0.12 -14.58 -13.01
CA MET A 60 -0.93 -15.16 -11.92
C MET A 60 -1.32 -16.60 -12.21
N ARG A 61 -1.77 -16.87 -13.44
CA ARG A 61 -2.09 -18.24 -13.87
C ARG A 61 -0.86 -19.15 -13.80
N LEU A 62 0.28 -18.71 -14.31
CA LEU A 62 1.52 -19.48 -14.23
C LEU A 62 2.00 -19.69 -12.78
N PHE A 63 1.80 -18.71 -11.89
CA PHE A 63 2.10 -18.85 -10.48
C PHE A 63 1.20 -19.88 -9.79
N GLN A 64 -0.08 -19.98 -10.14
CA GLN A 64 -0.98 -21.03 -9.67
C GLN A 64 -0.57 -22.41 -10.21
N GLU A 65 -0.29 -22.51 -11.51
CA GLU A 65 0.04 -23.79 -12.16
C GLU A 65 1.42 -24.35 -11.79
N ARG A 66 2.42 -23.48 -11.65
CA ARG A 66 3.84 -23.88 -11.53
C ARG A 66 4.50 -23.46 -10.22
N GLY A 67 3.85 -22.60 -9.44
CA GLY A 67 4.43 -21.94 -8.27
C GLY A 67 5.25 -20.71 -8.62
N TYR A 68 5.36 -19.77 -7.67
CA TYR A 68 6.11 -18.51 -7.83
C TYR A 68 7.59 -18.73 -8.15
N GLU A 69 8.27 -19.63 -7.43
CA GLU A 69 9.71 -19.82 -7.56
C GLU A 69 10.13 -20.38 -8.93
N LYS A 70 9.34 -21.30 -9.48
CA LYS A 70 9.64 -21.96 -10.76
C LYS A 70 9.26 -21.13 -11.99
N THR A 71 8.51 -20.05 -11.79
CA THR A 71 8.03 -19.19 -12.88
C THR A 71 9.02 -18.06 -13.15
N THR A 72 9.39 -17.86 -14.42
CA THR A 72 10.35 -16.84 -14.85
C THR A 72 9.67 -15.76 -15.69
N MET A 73 10.23 -14.54 -15.70
CA MET A 73 9.77 -13.45 -16.58
C MET A 73 9.75 -13.86 -18.07
N ARG A 74 10.71 -14.69 -18.49
CA ARG A 74 10.76 -15.20 -19.87
C ARG A 74 9.60 -16.14 -20.18
N ALA A 75 9.26 -17.04 -19.27
CA ALA A 75 8.12 -17.95 -19.42
C ALA A 75 6.82 -17.14 -19.50
N ILE A 76 6.65 -16.13 -18.63
CA ILE A 76 5.49 -15.24 -18.63
C ILE A 76 5.38 -14.49 -19.96
N ALA A 77 6.47 -13.88 -20.44
CA ALA A 77 6.46 -13.15 -21.70
C ALA A 77 6.09 -14.04 -22.89
N THR A 78 6.67 -15.24 -22.94
CA THR A 78 6.41 -16.24 -24.00
C THR A 78 4.94 -16.63 -24.01
N GLU A 79 4.38 -16.94 -22.84
CA GLU A 79 3.00 -17.36 -22.67
C GLU A 79 2.00 -16.21 -22.96
N ALA A 80 2.36 -14.99 -22.60
CA ALA A 80 1.56 -13.79 -22.87
C ALA A 80 1.66 -13.31 -24.33
N GLY A 81 2.49 -13.94 -25.15
CA GLY A 81 2.69 -13.55 -26.55
C GLY A 81 3.39 -12.19 -26.72
N VAL A 82 4.20 -11.77 -25.75
CA VAL A 82 4.95 -10.50 -25.78
C VAL A 82 6.45 -10.74 -25.77
N SER A 83 7.24 -9.76 -26.22
CA SER A 83 8.69 -9.87 -26.07
C SER A 83 9.10 -9.76 -24.60
N VAL A 84 10.21 -10.40 -24.23
CA VAL A 84 10.76 -10.33 -22.87
C VAL A 84 11.06 -8.87 -22.47
N GLY A 85 11.58 -8.06 -23.40
CA GLY A 85 11.81 -6.63 -23.18
C GLY A 85 10.52 -5.86 -22.92
N ASN A 86 9.43 -6.19 -23.62
CA ASN A 86 8.12 -5.58 -23.37
C ASN A 86 7.56 -6.00 -22.00
N ALA A 87 7.76 -7.25 -21.57
CA ALA A 87 7.39 -7.68 -20.23
C ALA A 87 8.15 -6.91 -19.13
N TYR A 88 9.47 -6.75 -19.30
CA TYR A 88 10.30 -5.96 -18.37
C TYR A 88 9.99 -4.46 -18.39
N TYR A 89 9.51 -3.92 -19.52
CA TYR A 89 9.04 -2.54 -19.61
C TYR A 89 7.85 -2.29 -18.66
N TYR A 90 6.90 -3.23 -18.58
CA TYR A 90 5.75 -3.12 -17.68
C TYR A 90 6.07 -3.52 -16.23
N PHE A 91 6.87 -4.57 -16.06
CA PHE A 91 7.23 -5.14 -14.78
C PHE A 91 8.74 -5.40 -14.74
N SER A 92 9.46 -4.48 -14.10
CA SER A 92 10.93 -4.49 -14.04
C SER A 92 11.51 -5.72 -13.35
N ALA A 93 10.73 -6.41 -12.50
CA ALA A 93 11.09 -7.66 -11.86
C ALA A 93 9.84 -8.52 -11.57
N LYS A 94 10.06 -9.81 -11.24
CA LYS A 94 8.99 -10.78 -10.96
C LYS A 94 8.15 -10.35 -9.76
N GLU A 95 8.78 -9.69 -8.80
CA GLU A 95 8.18 -9.19 -7.56
C GLU A 95 7.10 -8.14 -7.84
N PHE A 96 7.28 -7.31 -8.87
CA PHE A 96 6.30 -6.30 -9.27
C PHE A 96 5.00 -6.90 -9.80
N LEU A 97 5.01 -8.16 -10.26
CA LEU A 97 3.80 -8.87 -10.64
C LEU A 97 2.96 -9.23 -9.42
N ILE A 98 3.60 -9.64 -8.31
CA ILE A 98 2.89 -9.88 -7.04
C ILE A 98 2.31 -8.58 -6.49
N GLN A 99 3.05 -7.48 -6.60
CA GLN A 99 2.53 -6.18 -6.19
C GLN A 99 1.33 -5.75 -7.04
N GLY A 100 1.39 -5.97 -8.36
CA GLY A 100 0.23 -5.76 -9.24
C GLY A 100 -0.95 -6.68 -8.90
N PHE A 101 -0.69 -7.91 -8.45
CA PHE A 101 -1.71 -8.82 -7.95
C PHE A 101 -2.36 -8.30 -6.67
N TYR A 102 -1.58 -7.84 -5.68
CA TYR A 102 -2.13 -7.25 -4.46
C TYR A 102 -2.98 -6.01 -4.76
N ASP A 103 -2.51 -5.12 -5.66
CA ASP A 103 -3.27 -3.95 -6.08
C ASP A 103 -4.62 -4.36 -6.69
N ARG A 104 -4.63 -5.33 -7.62
CA ARG A 104 -5.86 -5.84 -8.25
C ARG A 104 -6.80 -6.49 -7.22
N MET A 105 -6.25 -7.37 -6.38
CA MET A 105 -7.02 -8.08 -5.34
C MET A 105 -7.70 -7.12 -4.38
N THR A 106 -6.97 -6.11 -3.90
CA THR A 106 -7.52 -5.13 -2.95
C THR A 106 -8.54 -4.19 -3.60
N TYR A 107 -8.36 -3.86 -4.88
CA TYR A 107 -9.35 -3.11 -5.66
C TYR A 107 -10.65 -3.91 -5.87
N ASP A 108 -10.54 -5.14 -6.37
CA ASP A 108 -11.69 -6.01 -6.65
C ASP A 108 -12.46 -6.32 -5.36
N HIS A 109 -11.73 -6.62 -4.28
CA HIS A 109 -12.29 -6.80 -2.94
C HIS A 109 -13.04 -5.55 -2.46
N ALA A 110 -12.44 -4.37 -2.55
CA ALA A 110 -13.07 -3.14 -2.07
C ALA A 110 -14.32 -2.77 -2.90
N ALA A 111 -14.30 -3.01 -4.21
CA ALA A 111 -15.46 -2.78 -5.07
C ALA A 111 -16.64 -3.69 -4.69
N ASP A 112 -16.39 -4.99 -4.53
CA ASP A 112 -17.40 -5.97 -4.13
C ASP A 112 -17.96 -5.70 -2.73
N ALA A 113 -17.07 -5.47 -1.76
CA ALA A 113 -17.44 -5.16 -0.38
C ALA A 113 -18.37 -3.93 -0.30
N ARG A 114 -18.00 -2.82 -0.95
CA ARG A 114 -18.80 -1.59 -0.97
C ARG A 114 -20.18 -1.80 -1.55
N ASN A 115 -20.28 -2.58 -2.63
CA ASN A 115 -21.55 -2.92 -3.24
C ASN A 115 -22.44 -3.72 -2.26
N ARG A 116 -21.91 -4.78 -1.66
CA ARG A 116 -22.64 -5.64 -0.73
C ARG A 116 -23.11 -4.90 0.53
N MET A 117 -22.32 -3.95 1.04
CA MET A 117 -22.66 -3.20 2.26
C MET A 117 -23.46 -1.91 2.04
N ALA A 118 -23.87 -1.61 0.80
CA ALA A 118 -24.54 -0.35 0.44
C ALA A 118 -25.84 -0.08 1.22
N HIS A 119 -26.50 -1.13 1.70
CA HIS A 119 -27.82 -1.04 2.34
C HIS A 119 -27.82 -1.31 3.85
N THR A 120 -26.66 -1.53 4.46
CA THR A 120 -26.55 -1.72 5.92
C THR A 120 -25.70 -0.65 6.58
N ARG A 121 -26.15 -0.21 7.76
CA ARG A 121 -25.40 0.67 8.66
C ARG A 121 -24.92 -0.07 9.91
N ASP A 122 -25.27 -1.34 10.09
CA ASP A 122 -24.80 -2.10 11.24
C ASP A 122 -23.30 -2.38 11.10
N PHE A 123 -22.51 -2.04 12.12
CA PHE A 123 -21.06 -2.18 12.03
C PHE A 123 -20.60 -3.64 11.94
N ALA A 124 -21.26 -4.55 12.67
CA ALA A 124 -20.88 -5.97 12.66
C ALA A 124 -21.15 -6.60 11.29
N GLU A 125 -22.32 -6.29 10.70
CA GLU A 125 -22.70 -6.75 9.37
C GLU A 125 -21.76 -6.18 8.30
N ARG A 126 -21.43 -4.88 8.35
CA ARG A 126 -20.47 -4.26 7.41
C ARG A 126 -19.09 -4.90 7.51
N LEU A 127 -18.61 -5.20 8.72
CA LEU A 127 -17.34 -5.89 8.94
C LEU A 127 -17.37 -7.33 8.43
N GLU A 128 -18.45 -8.06 8.67
CA GLU A 128 -18.65 -9.41 8.13
C GLU A 128 -18.67 -9.40 6.60
N ILE A 129 -19.38 -8.47 5.98
CA ILE A 129 -19.39 -8.28 4.53
C ILE A 129 -17.96 -8.04 4.03
N ALA A 130 -17.21 -7.12 4.65
CA ALA A 130 -15.86 -6.82 4.22
C ALA A 130 -14.91 -8.03 4.31
N LEU A 131 -15.03 -8.87 5.34
CA LEU A 131 -14.20 -10.06 5.50
C LEU A 131 -14.65 -11.20 4.58
N THR A 132 -15.95 -11.42 4.41
CA THR A 132 -16.48 -12.47 3.53
C THR A 132 -16.28 -12.16 2.05
N SER A 133 -16.42 -10.91 1.61
CA SER A 133 -16.07 -10.49 0.24
C SER A 133 -14.57 -10.70 -0.05
N TRP A 134 -13.70 -10.52 0.96
CA TRP A 134 -12.29 -10.85 0.82
C TRP A 134 -12.09 -12.35 0.56
N LEU A 135 -12.74 -13.21 1.37
CA LEU A 135 -12.67 -14.67 1.22
C LEU A 135 -13.16 -15.11 -0.18
N ASP A 136 -14.26 -14.55 -0.65
CA ASP A 136 -14.82 -14.87 -1.98
C ASP A 136 -13.86 -14.44 -3.11
N THR A 137 -13.29 -13.23 -3.00
CA THR A 137 -12.32 -12.72 -3.98
C THR A 137 -11.03 -13.54 -3.97
N ALA A 138 -10.59 -13.99 -2.79
CA ALA A 138 -9.35 -14.74 -2.60
C ALA A 138 -9.48 -16.23 -2.89
N ALA A 139 -10.69 -16.80 -2.88
CA ALA A 139 -10.95 -18.23 -3.03
C ALA A 139 -10.21 -18.89 -4.21
N PRO A 140 -10.16 -18.31 -5.43
CA PRO A 140 -9.42 -18.90 -6.56
C PRO A 140 -7.90 -19.01 -6.33
N TYR A 141 -7.37 -18.28 -5.36
CA TYR A 141 -5.94 -18.17 -5.09
C TYR A 141 -5.50 -18.93 -3.83
N HIS A 142 -6.36 -19.73 -3.21
CA HIS A 142 -6.05 -20.45 -1.96
C HIS A 142 -4.80 -21.33 -2.06
N GLU A 143 -4.75 -22.17 -3.09
CA GLU A 143 -3.61 -23.07 -3.29
C GLU A 143 -2.30 -22.29 -3.51
N PHE A 144 -2.36 -21.24 -4.33
CA PHE A 144 -1.23 -20.35 -4.58
C PHE A 144 -0.77 -19.66 -3.29
N ALA A 145 -1.70 -19.09 -2.52
CA ALA A 145 -1.40 -18.39 -1.28
C ALA A 145 -0.72 -19.30 -0.26
N ALA A 146 -1.14 -20.56 -0.13
CA ALA A 146 -0.50 -21.53 0.74
C ALA A 146 0.95 -21.85 0.34
N GLN A 147 1.23 -21.94 -0.97
CA GLN A 147 2.59 -22.15 -1.47
C GLN A 147 3.46 -20.90 -1.32
N PHE A 148 2.88 -19.74 -1.58
CA PHE A 148 3.53 -18.43 -1.58
C PHE A 148 3.77 -17.87 -0.17
N PHE A 149 3.02 -18.34 0.83
CA PHE A 149 3.10 -17.88 2.21
C PHE A 149 4.53 -17.84 2.75
N ARG A 150 5.38 -18.83 2.44
CA ARG A 150 6.78 -18.85 2.90
C ARG A 150 7.58 -17.64 2.39
N THR A 151 7.37 -17.24 1.15
CA THR A 151 8.07 -16.10 0.53
C THR A 151 7.48 -14.76 1.02
N ALA A 152 6.17 -14.71 1.28
CA ALA A 152 5.50 -13.51 1.79
C ALA A 152 5.69 -13.31 3.31
N ALA A 153 5.88 -14.37 4.08
CA ALA A 153 6.08 -14.31 5.53
C ALA A 153 7.52 -13.99 5.94
N ASP A 154 8.46 -13.96 5.00
CA ASP A 154 9.82 -13.47 5.24
C ASP A 154 9.77 -11.95 5.54
N PRO A 155 10.20 -11.51 6.74
CA PRO A 155 10.17 -10.10 7.13
C PRO A 155 11.02 -9.17 6.24
N THR A 156 12.00 -9.72 5.54
CA THR A 156 12.91 -8.98 4.66
C THR A 156 12.44 -8.96 3.20
N SER A 157 11.39 -9.71 2.88
CA SER A 157 10.84 -9.81 1.53
C SER A 157 10.03 -8.57 1.17
N SER A 158 10.29 -8.01 0.00
CA SER A 158 9.45 -6.96 -0.60
C SER A 158 8.04 -7.43 -0.92
N LEU A 159 7.78 -8.75 -0.87
CA LEU A 159 6.48 -9.37 -1.12
C LEU A 159 5.63 -9.52 0.15
N SER A 160 6.21 -9.20 1.31
CA SER A 160 5.46 -9.15 2.56
C SER A 160 4.32 -8.14 2.44
N PRO A 161 3.10 -8.47 2.91
CA PRO A 161 2.02 -7.49 3.02
C PRO A 161 2.38 -6.29 3.89
N PHE A 162 3.40 -6.42 4.74
CA PHE A 162 3.90 -5.36 5.62
C PHE A 162 5.06 -4.55 5.01
N SER A 163 5.56 -4.91 3.81
CA SER A 163 6.64 -4.19 3.15
C SER A 163 6.23 -2.80 2.67
N ASN A 164 7.21 -1.95 2.38
CA ASN A 164 6.98 -0.63 1.78
C ASN A 164 6.40 -0.74 0.37
N GLU A 165 6.81 -1.76 -0.39
CA GLU A 165 6.35 -2.00 -1.76
C GLU A 165 4.86 -2.35 -1.82
N SER A 166 4.36 -2.99 -0.77
CA SER A 166 2.94 -3.36 -0.60
C SER A 166 2.07 -2.21 -0.09
N HIS A 167 2.64 -1.04 0.22
CA HIS A 167 1.92 0.11 0.75
C HIS A 167 0.66 0.52 -0.05
N PRO A 168 0.67 0.58 -1.40
CA PRO A 168 -0.50 0.98 -2.17
C PRO A 168 -1.71 0.03 -1.98
N ALA A 169 -1.48 -1.27 -2.06
CA ALA A 169 -2.51 -2.28 -1.82
C ALA A 169 -3.04 -2.21 -0.38
N ARG A 170 -2.12 -2.06 0.58
CA ARG A 170 -2.47 -1.88 1.99
C ARG A 170 -3.31 -0.65 2.24
N ALA A 171 -2.94 0.50 1.67
CA ALA A 171 -3.70 1.74 1.79
C ALA A 171 -5.12 1.56 1.24
N THR A 172 -5.27 0.87 0.10
CA THR A 172 -6.57 0.54 -0.47
C THR A 172 -7.42 -0.31 0.48
N ALA A 173 -6.82 -1.34 1.10
CA ALA A 173 -7.51 -2.18 2.07
C ALA A 173 -7.88 -1.43 3.36
N VAL A 174 -7.00 -0.57 3.88
CA VAL A 174 -7.27 0.28 5.05
C VAL A 174 -8.40 1.27 4.75
N GLU A 175 -8.42 1.87 3.56
CA GLU A 175 -9.51 2.76 3.14
C GLU A 175 -10.86 2.02 3.04
N LEU A 176 -10.88 0.75 2.60
CA LEU A 176 -12.10 -0.05 2.71
C LEU A 176 -12.59 -0.19 4.16
N PHE A 177 -11.69 -0.45 5.12
CA PHE A 177 -12.08 -0.53 6.53
C PHE A 177 -12.49 0.82 7.12
N ARG A 178 -11.95 1.93 6.59
CA ARG A 178 -12.45 3.27 6.85
C ARG A 178 -13.89 3.43 6.36
N ASP A 179 -14.21 2.96 5.15
CA ASP A 179 -15.58 2.98 4.62
C ASP A 179 -16.54 2.11 5.44
N VAL A 180 -16.09 0.92 5.89
CA VAL A 180 -16.84 0.06 6.81
C VAL A 180 -17.23 0.84 8.07
N LEU A 181 -16.27 1.51 8.69
CA LEU A 181 -16.50 2.28 9.91
C LEU A 181 -17.38 3.50 9.64
N GLN A 182 -17.01 4.37 8.72
CA GLN A 182 -17.69 5.65 8.46
C GLN A 182 -19.13 5.49 7.98
N GLY A 183 -19.42 4.44 7.19
CA GLY A 183 -20.78 4.12 6.78
C GLY A 183 -21.63 3.45 7.85
N SER A 184 -21.05 3.14 9.02
CA SER A 184 -21.77 2.49 10.12
C SER A 184 -22.39 3.49 11.10
N GLU A 185 -23.41 3.05 11.82
CA GLU A 185 -23.99 3.79 12.94
C GLU A 185 -23.09 3.88 14.18
N LEU A 186 -21.94 3.20 14.16
CA LEU A 186 -20.98 3.20 15.26
C LEU A 186 -20.03 4.40 15.20
N ALA A 187 -19.58 4.80 14.01
CA ALA A 187 -18.62 5.89 13.81
C ALA A 187 -18.92 7.17 14.62
N PRO A 188 -20.15 7.75 14.60
CA PRO A 188 -20.42 8.98 15.34
C PRO A 188 -20.41 8.82 16.86
N LYS A 189 -20.38 7.58 17.37
CA LYS A 189 -20.40 7.26 18.81
C LYS A 189 -18.99 7.08 19.38
N LEU A 190 -17.97 6.96 18.53
CA LEU A 190 -16.57 6.73 18.91
C LEU A 190 -15.81 8.05 19.07
N ASP A 191 -14.77 8.05 19.89
CA ASP A 191 -13.83 9.17 19.95
C ASP A 191 -12.93 9.24 18.71
N ALA A 192 -12.45 10.44 18.40
CA ALA A 192 -11.66 10.70 17.19
C ALA A 192 -10.37 9.87 17.13
N GLU A 193 -9.69 9.67 18.27
CA GLU A 193 -8.46 8.88 18.32
C GLU A 193 -8.71 7.42 17.91
N LEU A 194 -9.83 6.84 18.35
CA LEU A 194 -10.23 5.49 17.99
C LEU A 194 -10.69 5.39 16.53
N VAL A 195 -11.42 6.39 16.02
CA VAL A 195 -11.84 6.44 14.60
C VAL A 195 -10.62 6.48 13.66
N GLU A 196 -9.56 7.17 14.05
CA GLU A 196 -8.31 7.21 13.29
C GLU A 196 -7.57 5.87 13.29
N LEU A 197 -7.56 5.16 14.44
CA LEU A 197 -6.79 3.93 14.63
C LEU A 197 -7.49 2.67 14.08
N LEU A 198 -8.82 2.63 14.16
CA LEU A 198 -9.59 1.41 13.87
C LEU A 198 -9.37 0.84 12.46
N PRO A 199 -9.26 1.63 11.38
CA PRO A 199 -9.03 1.07 10.04
C PRO A 199 -7.77 0.20 9.97
N ASP A 200 -6.66 0.64 10.58
CA ASP A 200 -5.42 -0.14 10.66
C ASP A 200 -5.59 -1.42 11.50
N VAL A 201 -6.30 -1.32 12.64
CA VAL A 201 -6.61 -2.48 13.50
C VAL A 201 -7.46 -3.52 12.76
N LEU A 202 -8.46 -3.07 12.00
CA LEU A 202 -9.32 -3.95 11.21
C LEU A 202 -8.56 -4.58 10.04
N TRP A 203 -7.61 -3.87 9.45
CA TRP A 203 -6.68 -4.47 8.49
C TRP A 203 -5.77 -5.53 9.12
N LEU A 204 -5.26 -5.31 10.34
CA LEU A 204 -4.53 -6.36 11.07
C LEU A 204 -5.41 -7.56 11.39
N HIS A 205 -6.68 -7.33 11.73
CA HIS A 205 -7.66 -8.41 11.90
C HIS A 205 -7.85 -9.20 10.60
N LEU A 206 -7.92 -8.53 9.45
CA LEU A 206 -7.90 -9.20 8.15
C LEU A 206 -6.63 -10.03 7.97
N MET A 207 -5.44 -9.55 8.35
CA MET A 207 -4.20 -10.35 8.26
C MET A 207 -4.24 -11.62 9.11
N VAL A 208 -4.90 -11.59 10.28
CA VAL A 208 -5.15 -12.80 11.08
C VAL A 208 -6.10 -13.75 10.35
N VAL A 209 -7.15 -13.23 9.71
CA VAL A 209 -8.08 -14.03 8.88
C VAL A 209 -7.36 -14.65 7.69
N VAL A 210 -6.52 -13.88 6.97
CA VAL A 210 -5.71 -14.37 5.85
C VAL A 210 -4.79 -15.50 6.30
N LEU A 211 -4.11 -15.32 7.43
CA LEU A 211 -3.24 -16.35 8.00
C LEU A 211 -4.04 -17.63 8.29
N TYR A 212 -5.20 -17.52 8.96
CA TYR A 212 -6.03 -18.67 9.27
C TYR A 212 -6.54 -19.37 7.99
N TRP A 213 -7.00 -18.59 7.02
CA TRP A 213 -7.46 -19.05 5.71
C TRP A 213 -6.40 -19.84 4.94
N VAL A 214 -5.16 -19.36 4.92
CA VAL A 214 -4.02 -20.05 4.29
C VAL A 214 -3.82 -21.47 4.84
N PHE A 215 -4.07 -21.66 6.14
CA PHE A 215 -3.91 -22.95 6.81
C PHE A 215 -5.20 -23.79 6.85
N ASP A 216 -6.34 -23.24 6.44
CA ASP A 216 -7.61 -23.95 6.40
C ASP A 216 -7.65 -24.94 5.23
N ARG A 217 -7.88 -26.21 5.56
CA ARG A 217 -7.95 -27.32 4.59
C ARG A 217 -9.37 -27.89 4.46
N THR A 218 -10.35 -27.26 5.10
CA THR A 218 -11.76 -27.65 4.95
C THR A 218 -12.28 -27.26 3.57
N GLU A 219 -13.32 -27.97 3.11
CA GLU A 219 -13.98 -27.67 1.84
C GLU A 219 -14.47 -26.22 1.84
N ASP A 220 -14.16 -25.48 0.78
CA ASP A 220 -14.44 -24.04 0.64
C ASP A 220 -14.00 -23.18 1.84
N THR A 221 -12.98 -23.62 2.59
CA THR A 221 -12.49 -22.93 3.81
C THR A 221 -13.60 -22.64 4.82
N GLU A 222 -14.50 -23.60 5.02
CA GLU A 222 -15.64 -23.52 5.93
C GLU A 222 -15.25 -23.03 7.33
N ARG A 223 -14.14 -23.49 7.91
CA ARG A 223 -13.70 -23.05 9.25
C ARG A 223 -13.37 -21.57 9.30
N THR A 224 -12.73 -21.05 8.26
CA THR A 224 -12.40 -19.62 8.16
C THR A 224 -13.66 -18.78 8.02
N ARG A 225 -14.59 -19.20 7.15
CA ARG A 225 -15.88 -18.53 6.98
C ARG A 225 -16.68 -18.54 8.29
N GLU A 226 -16.70 -19.67 8.99
CA GLU A 226 -17.33 -19.82 10.30
C GLU A 226 -16.70 -18.90 11.35
N PHE A 227 -15.36 -18.84 11.36
CA PHE A 227 -14.59 -17.96 12.25
C PHE A 227 -14.94 -16.48 12.02
N VAL A 228 -14.99 -16.02 10.76
CA VAL A 228 -15.38 -14.66 10.42
C VAL A 228 -16.77 -14.37 10.99
N ARG A 229 -17.78 -15.16 10.63
CA ARG A 229 -19.17 -14.93 11.05
C ARG A 229 -19.38 -14.99 12.57
N ARG A 230 -18.60 -15.79 13.30
CA ARG A 230 -18.67 -15.81 14.79
C ARG A 230 -17.87 -14.68 15.45
N SER A 231 -16.77 -14.24 14.86
CA SER A 231 -15.86 -13.28 15.46
C SER A 231 -16.29 -11.83 15.23
N THR A 232 -16.94 -11.51 14.11
CA THR A 232 -17.34 -10.13 13.79
C THR A 232 -18.34 -9.52 14.79
N PRO A 233 -19.38 -10.22 15.30
CA PRO A 233 -20.25 -9.64 16.32
C PRO A 233 -19.52 -9.43 17.65
N MET A 234 -18.55 -10.29 17.96
CA MET A 234 -17.72 -10.16 19.15
C MET A 234 -16.79 -8.94 19.04
N ALA A 235 -16.10 -8.79 17.91
CA ALA A 235 -15.25 -7.63 17.61
C ALA A 235 -16.06 -6.32 17.69
N ALA A 236 -17.25 -6.29 17.09
CA ALA A 236 -18.15 -5.14 17.15
C ALA A 236 -18.56 -4.78 18.59
N ARG A 237 -18.85 -5.77 19.44
CA ARG A 237 -19.15 -5.52 20.86
C ARG A 237 -17.95 -4.93 21.60
N VAL A 238 -16.75 -5.46 21.38
CA VAL A 238 -15.51 -4.96 22.01
C VAL A 238 -15.24 -3.51 21.59
N ILE A 239 -15.35 -3.20 20.30
CA ILE A 239 -15.17 -1.84 19.77
C ILE A 239 -16.27 -0.90 20.27
N ASN A 240 -17.51 -1.39 20.38
CA ASN A 240 -18.58 -0.58 20.96
C ASN A 240 -18.38 -0.32 22.47
N LEU A 241 -17.74 -1.24 23.21
CA LEU A 241 -17.38 -1.00 24.61
C LEU A 241 -16.26 0.03 24.75
N SER A 242 -15.31 0.11 23.81
CA SER A 242 -14.22 1.08 23.88
C SER A 242 -14.68 2.54 23.77
N ARG A 243 -15.94 2.80 23.35
CA ARG A 243 -16.55 4.14 23.37
C ARG A 243 -16.69 4.73 24.78
N TYR A 244 -16.74 3.88 25.81
CA TYR A 244 -16.92 4.33 27.18
C TYR A 244 -15.59 4.84 27.75
N ARG A 245 -15.66 5.97 28.47
CA ARG A 245 -14.49 6.68 29.02
C ARG A 245 -13.53 5.79 29.83
N VAL A 246 -14.06 4.77 30.50
CA VAL A 246 -13.27 3.83 31.32
C VAL A 246 -12.23 3.05 30.51
N PHE A 247 -12.45 2.84 29.21
CA PHE A 247 -11.55 2.10 28.33
C PHE A 247 -10.53 2.99 27.59
N ARG A 248 -10.62 4.32 27.71
CA ARG A 248 -9.72 5.26 27.00
C ARG A 248 -8.23 5.05 27.28
N PRO A 249 -7.77 4.76 28.52
CA PRO A 249 -6.36 4.47 28.76
C PRO A 249 -5.87 3.27 27.95
N ILE A 250 -6.66 2.19 27.92
CA ILE A 250 -6.35 0.98 27.15
C ILE A 250 -6.29 1.28 25.64
N VAL A 251 -7.22 2.09 25.14
CA VAL A 251 -7.22 2.50 23.73
C VAL A 251 -5.97 3.32 23.40
N ARG A 252 -5.54 4.23 24.28
CA ARG A 252 -4.30 4.99 24.07
C ARG A 252 -3.06 4.12 24.12
N ASP A 253 -2.99 3.17 25.04
CA ASP A 253 -1.86 2.24 25.12
C ASP A 253 -1.80 1.36 23.87
N ALA A 254 -2.95 0.85 23.42
CA ALA A 254 -3.04 0.10 22.16
C ALA A 254 -2.66 0.96 20.95
N LYS A 255 -3.09 2.23 20.91
CA LYS A 255 -2.68 3.21 19.90
C LYS A 255 -1.16 3.37 19.88
N GLY A 256 -0.54 3.58 21.04
CA GLY A 256 0.92 3.68 21.18
C GLY A 256 1.61 2.43 20.66
N LEU A 257 1.17 1.23 21.08
CA LEU A 257 1.75 -0.02 20.61
C LEU A 257 1.66 -0.19 19.10
N ILE A 258 0.50 0.12 18.52
CA ILE A 258 0.30 0.03 17.06
C ILE A 258 1.15 1.08 16.35
N GLN A 259 1.16 2.33 16.83
CA GLN A 259 1.91 3.43 16.23
C GLN A 259 3.42 3.32 16.37
N ASP A 260 3.91 2.65 17.42
CA ASP A 260 5.35 2.57 17.71
C ASP A 260 5.98 1.29 17.16
N PHE A 261 5.23 0.19 17.08
CA PHE A 261 5.77 -1.12 16.70
C PHE A 261 5.20 -1.69 15.41
N ILE A 262 3.94 -1.38 15.10
CA ILE A 262 3.26 -2.00 13.96
C ILE A 262 3.31 -1.07 12.74
N LEU A 263 2.83 0.17 12.86
CA LEU A 263 2.79 1.17 11.80
C LEU A 263 4.18 1.63 11.28
N PRO A 264 5.24 1.74 12.10
CA PRO A 264 6.56 2.14 11.61
C PRO A 264 7.23 1.03 10.80
N THR A 265 6.98 -0.22 11.16
CA THR A 265 7.41 -1.42 10.41
C THR A 265 6.66 -1.54 9.08
N ILE A 266 5.49 -0.93 9.00
CA ILE A 266 4.54 -0.90 7.88
C ILE A 266 4.83 0.24 6.88
N GLY A 267 5.72 1.19 7.20
CA GLY A 267 5.89 2.38 6.37
C GLY A 267 7.05 3.32 6.69
N LYS A 268 8.28 2.81 6.87
CA LYS A 268 9.47 3.65 6.71
C LYS A 268 10.34 3.12 5.58
N THR A 269 10.47 3.95 4.54
CA THR A 269 11.67 4.02 3.70
C THR A 269 12.88 3.90 4.62
N ALA A 270 13.77 2.97 4.32
CA ALA A 270 15.08 2.94 4.95
C ALA A 270 15.74 4.31 4.73
N VAL A 271 15.64 5.19 5.72
CA VAL A 271 16.52 6.36 5.79
C VAL A 271 17.86 5.78 6.20
N LYS A 272 18.73 5.73 5.19
CA LYS A 272 20.14 5.37 5.30
C LYS A 272 20.87 6.41 6.15
#